data_AF-A0A7V7MP79-F1
#
_entry.id   AF-A0A7V7MP79-F1
#
_cell.length_a   1.000
_cell.length_b   1.000
_cell.length_c   1.000
_cell.angle_alpha   90.00
_cell.angle_beta   90.00
_cell.angle_gamma   90.00
#
_symmetry.space_group_name_H-M   'P 1'
#
loop_
_entity.id
_entity.type
_entity.pdbx_description
1 polymer ?
#
loop_
_entity_poly.entity_id
_entity_poly.type
_entity_poly.pdbx_seq_one_letter_code
_entity_poly.pdbx_strand_id
1 'polypeptide(L)'
;MGFMAKYSLAACLPSKSGSVMHSFPVLDSRIGCSIFSFQVLCLVLNLATMGHAQMVGGQWQDRHRMSGPSVGSWFGTALAGAADVNGDGIFDFAVGAPQHSPGGLLAAGSVFVYSGLDGSLIWHLAGPFEDIGMGWDVDLADFNGDGFADILTGAPGPTGGAGAAYVWSGQSGALLYTVTSAGSRFFGESVDAVGDLNGDGTPDFLIGASDTFLGGLSYAGIAEAYSGSDGSLIYRWEGNNAFDNFGDSVSGLGDLNGDGIEDIGIGIPGYDAVIDREGAVALYDGASGNPIVAFYVAYGPFQQFGASLSGAGDVNADGTPDILVGANVASAVSSFDYAGRAYVLDGSNLNVLYDAVGDPGDWLGDAVGPAGDVNGDGFADFLFGAYQSIHSGTSDGNGYIDLYSGFDGSLIQHFEGDASEDHLHEIGYAGDINGDGEPDLLLGAENFGDLEYVRVVGLDAFLYLSSDQLSSSSGTPVLADLDFPDSEAGSAYAVLLSATGTGPVTVNGLQIPLTADNLLNRMLSGWAPFLLSGSPGSLDAFGDGAAVFHSDPVLAAYLGRKFFVAAVSFDAGSQSGRLSSISREIEIIP
;
A
#
# COMPACT_ATOMS: atom_id res chain seq x y z
N MET A 1 -3.25 -27.96 -51.26
CA MET A 1 -4.64 -27.47 -51.14
C MET A 1 -4.72 -26.83 -49.76
N GLY A 2 -4.67 -25.53 -49.50
CA GLY A 2 -4.89 -24.27 -50.23
C GLY A 2 -5.69 -23.39 -49.26
N PHE A 3 -5.48 -22.09 -49.06
CA PHE A 3 -4.38 -21.16 -49.36
C PHE A 3 -4.60 -19.94 -48.43
N MET A 4 -3.52 -19.30 -47.95
CA MET A 4 -3.51 -18.02 -47.21
C MET A 4 -4.03 -16.84 -48.04
N ALA A 5 -4.48 -15.76 -47.37
CA ALA A 5 -4.53 -14.42 -47.95
C ALA A 5 -3.87 -13.38 -47.03
N LYS A 6 -2.78 -12.78 -47.53
CA LYS A 6 -2.19 -11.50 -47.13
C LYS A 6 -2.77 -10.40 -48.04
N TYR A 7 -2.95 -9.18 -47.55
CA TYR A 7 -3.19 -8.00 -48.38
C TYR A 7 -1.98 -7.06 -48.38
N SER A 8 -1.56 -6.63 -49.57
CA SER A 8 -0.63 -5.53 -49.82
C SER A 8 -0.91 -4.87 -51.18
N LEU A 9 -0.90 -3.52 -51.17
CA LEU A 9 -0.65 -2.50 -52.20
C LEU A 9 -1.28 -2.56 -53.62
N ALA A 10 -1.90 -1.45 -54.07
CA ALA A 10 -1.30 -0.48 -55.02
C ALA A 10 -2.34 0.36 -55.82
N ALA A 11 -1.94 1.58 -56.17
CA ALA A 11 -2.67 2.66 -56.85
C ALA A 11 -2.91 2.51 -58.37
N CYS A 12 -3.85 3.30 -58.95
CA CYS A 12 -3.69 3.96 -60.27
C CYS A 12 -4.77 5.04 -60.61
N LEU A 13 -4.32 6.05 -61.38
CA LEU A 13 -4.85 7.32 -61.97
C LEU A 13 -6.01 7.20 -63.03
N PRO A 14 -6.37 8.21 -63.91
CA PRO A 14 -6.59 9.69 -63.86
C PRO A 14 -7.85 10.23 -64.66
N SER A 15 -8.16 11.56 -64.66
CA SER A 15 -8.20 12.48 -65.86
C SER A 15 -9.06 13.79 -65.78
N LYS A 16 -8.46 14.92 -66.27
CA LYS A 16 -8.95 16.11 -67.06
C LYS A 16 -10.17 16.97 -66.56
N SER A 17 -10.33 18.30 -66.72
CA SER A 17 -9.76 19.39 -67.56
C SER A 17 -10.38 20.77 -67.18
N GLY A 18 -9.66 21.90 -67.42
CA GLY A 18 -10.06 23.32 -67.74
C GLY A 18 -11.35 23.98 -67.17
N SER A 19 -11.52 25.29 -66.95
CA SER A 19 -10.80 26.56 -67.21
C SER A 19 -11.85 27.72 -67.06
N VAL A 20 -11.40 28.97 -66.85
CA VAL A 20 -12.01 30.27 -67.26
C VAL A 20 -12.43 31.29 -66.14
N MET A 21 -12.15 32.55 -66.49
CA MET A 21 -11.90 33.83 -65.80
C MET A 21 -13.08 34.72 -65.33
N HIS A 22 -12.69 35.82 -64.64
CA HIS A 22 -13.31 37.16 -64.43
C HIS A 22 -14.04 37.36 -63.08
N SER A 23 -13.86 38.40 -62.25
CA SER A 23 -13.21 39.74 -62.36
C SER A 23 -13.13 40.47 -60.98
N PHE A 24 -12.02 41.20 -60.76
CA PHE A 24 -11.60 42.32 -59.85
C PHE A 24 -12.62 43.13 -58.99
N PRO A 25 -12.20 44.02 -58.01
CA PRO A 25 -10.85 44.61 -57.73
C PRO A 25 -10.33 44.54 -56.27
N VAL A 26 -9.02 44.40 -56.01
CA VAL A 26 -7.96 45.42 -55.77
C VAL A 26 -8.26 46.48 -54.70
N LEU A 27 -7.58 46.34 -53.56
CA LEU A 27 -6.95 47.45 -52.84
C LEU A 27 -5.55 47.00 -52.41
N ASP A 28 -4.55 47.56 -53.09
CA ASP A 28 -3.11 47.46 -52.81
C ASP A 28 -2.73 48.65 -51.91
N SER A 29 -2.09 48.39 -50.77
CA SER A 29 -1.13 49.32 -50.19
C SER A 29 -0.03 48.53 -49.47
N ARG A 30 1.03 48.30 -50.23
CA ARG A 30 2.37 47.79 -49.85
C ARG A 30 2.92 48.44 -48.57
N ILE A 31 3.59 47.64 -47.73
CA ILE A 31 5.03 47.68 -47.38
C ILE A 31 5.30 46.46 -46.48
N GLY A 32 6.40 45.74 -46.73
CA GLY A 32 6.67 44.39 -46.22
C GLY A 32 7.74 44.27 -45.13
N CYS A 33 8.19 43.00 -44.99
CA CYS A 33 9.09 42.41 -43.97
C CYS A 33 8.46 42.27 -42.58
N SER A 34 8.45 41.12 -41.90
CA SER A 34 9.18 39.85 -42.04
C SER A 34 8.62 38.83 -41.03
N ILE A 35 8.60 37.54 -41.42
CA ILE A 35 8.61 36.35 -40.55
C ILE A 35 7.35 36.14 -39.67
N PHE A 36 6.46 35.28 -40.16
CA PHE A 36 5.33 34.70 -39.43
C PHE A 36 5.84 33.69 -38.39
N SER A 37 5.74 34.04 -37.11
CA SER A 37 5.65 33.07 -36.02
C SER A 37 4.17 32.78 -35.77
N PHE A 38 3.75 31.54 -36.00
CA PHE A 38 2.42 31.05 -35.65
C PHE A 38 2.31 30.98 -34.12
N GLN A 39 1.71 32.00 -33.49
CA GLN A 39 1.04 31.81 -32.21
C GLN A 39 -0.33 31.20 -32.51
N VAL A 40 -0.44 29.88 -32.36
CA VAL A 40 -1.74 29.25 -32.14
C VAL A 40 -2.09 29.46 -30.68
N LEU A 41 -3.10 30.30 -30.48
CA LEU A 41 -3.80 30.50 -29.23
C LEU A 41 -4.52 29.20 -28.85
N CYS A 42 -3.83 28.29 -28.17
CA CYS A 42 -4.46 27.19 -27.44
C CYS A 42 -4.94 27.75 -26.09
N LEU A 43 -6.19 28.20 -26.07
CA LEU A 43 -6.96 28.37 -24.84
C LEU A 43 -7.32 26.97 -24.34
N VAL A 44 -6.42 26.33 -23.61
CA VAL A 44 -6.72 25.15 -22.79
C VAL A 44 -6.97 25.67 -21.39
N LEU A 45 -8.24 25.87 -21.06
CA LEU A 45 -8.69 25.82 -19.68
C LEU A 45 -8.71 24.33 -19.30
N ASN A 46 -7.57 23.81 -18.86
CA ASN A 46 -7.51 22.67 -17.96
C ASN A 46 -6.73 23.16 -16.75
N LEU A 47 -7.45 23.76 -15.81
CA LEU A 47 -7.06 23.59 -14.41
C LEU A 47 -7.43 22.14 -14.09
N ALA A 48 -6.56 21.19 -14.45
CA ALA A 48 -6.38 20.05 -13.58
C ALA A 48 -5.79 20.66 -12.31
N THR A 49 -6.63 20.85 -11.29
CA THR A 49 -6.12 20.91 -9.93
C THR A 49 -5.37 19.60 -9.75
N MET A 50 -4.05 19.62 -9.83
CA MET A 50 -3.25 18.66 -9.08
C MET A 50 -3.80 18.77 -7.67
N GLY A 51 -4.55 17.75 -7.25
CA GLY A 51 -5.03 17.64 -5.88
C GLY A 51 -3.79 17.77 -5.02
N HIS A 52 -3.69 18.87 -4.28
CA HIS A 52 -2.63 18.94 -3.28
C HIS A 52 -2.99 17.85 -2.29
N ALA A 53 -2.09 16.89 -2.07
CA ALA A 53 -2.19 15.96 -0.96
C ALA A 53 -2.59 16.77 0.27
N GLN A 54 -3.70 16.41 0.91
CA GLN A 54 -4.08 17.08 2.13
C GLN A 54 -3.14 16.57 3.22
N MET A 55 -2.43 17.47 3.91
CA MET A 55 -1.79 17.08 5.16
C MET A 55 -2.90 16.84 6.18
N VAL A 56 -3.38 15.60 6.23
CA VAL A 56 -4.36 15.12 7.19
C VAL A 56 -3.59 14.47 8.33
N GLY A 57 -3.98 14.77 9.57
CA GLY A 57 -3.56 13.98 10.72
C GLY A 57 -2.27 14.42 11.40
N GLY A 58 -1.21 14.69 10.63
CA GLY A 58 0.14 14.90 11.16
C GLY A 58 1.22 15.36 10.16
N GLN A 59 2.49 15.25 10.54
CA GLN A 59 3.66 15.42 9.67
C GLN A 59 4.36 14.07 9.42
N TRP A 60 4.57 13.71 8.15
CA TRP A 60 5.33 12.51 7.81
C TRP A 60 6.83 12.68 8.11
N GLN A 61 7.42 11.68 8.76
CA GLN A 61 8.84 11.64 9.12
C GLN A 61 9.50 10.35 8.64
N ASP A 62 10.76 10.45 8.24
CA ASP A 62 11.65 9.30 8.14
C ASP A 62 12.08 8.84 9.53
N ARG A 63 11.65 7.65 9.92
CA ARG A 63 12.06 6.97 11.16
C ARG A 63 13.44 6.36 10.97
N HIS A 64 13.58 5.56 9.91
CA HIS A 64 14.81 4.83 9.59
C HIS A 64 15.10 4.86 8.10
N ARG A 65 16.37 4.70 7.76
CA ARG A 65 16.82 4.53 6.39
C ARG A 65 17.97 3.54 6.32
N MET A 66 17.77 2.47 5.54
CA MET A 66 18.78 1.44 5.31
C MET A 66 19.30 1.54 3.88
N SER A 67 20.61 1.33 3.71
CA SER A 67 21.22 1.20 2.38
C SER A 67 21.56 -0.26 2.12
N GLY A 68 21.38 -0.67 0.87
CA GLY A 68 21.70 -2.01 0.40
C GLY A 68 23.18 -2.37 0.58
N PRO A 69 23.50 -3.67 0.69
CA PRO A 69 24.86 -4.15 0.93
C PRO A 69 25.81 -3.90 -0.25
N SER A 70 25.27 -3.81 -1.48
CA SER A 70 26.02 -3.53 -2.71
C SER A 70 25.08 -3.18 -3.85
N VAL A 71 25.52 -2.31 -4.76
CA VAL A 71 24.77 -2.00 -6.01
C VAL A 71 24.45 -3.28 -6.78
N GLY A 72 23.20 -3.43 -7.21
CA GLY A 72 22.70 -4.60 -7.92
C GLY A 72 22.45 -5.80 -7.00
N SER A 73 22.35 -5.57 -5.69
CA SER A 73 21.90 -6.59 -4.73
C SER A 73 20.38 -6.75 -4.72
N TRP A 74 19.67 -5.76 -5.29
CA TRP A 74 18.22 -5.65 -5.28
C TRP A 74 17.70 -5.61 -3.84
N PHE A 75 18.39 -4.85 -2.98
CA PHE A 75 17.96 -4.68 -1.60
C PHE A 75 16.69 -3.82 -1.59
N GLY A 76 15.63 -4.34 -0.98
CA GLY A 76 14.32 -3.70 -0.99
C GLY A 76 13.32 -4.30 -1.98
N THR A 77 13.63 -5.43 -2.64
CA THR A 77 12.68 -6.16 -3.51
C THR A 77 11.52 -6.80 -2.77
N ALA A 78 11.70 -7.08 -1.49
CA ALA A 78 10.64 -7.64 -0.65
C ALA A 78 10.78 -7.05 0.74
N LEU A 79 9.64 -6.70 1.33
CA LEU A 79 9.54 -6.06 2.64
C LEU A 79 8.53 -6.79 3.50
N ALA A 80 8.90 -7.09 4.73
CA ALA A 80 8.00 -7.62 5.73
C ALA A 80 8.20 -6.89 7.06
N GLY A 81 7.13 -6.72 7.84
CA GLY A 81 7.17 -5.98 9.09
C GLY A 81 6.07 -6.41 10.05
N ALA A 82 5.75 -5.52 11.00
CA ALA A 82 4.67 -5.72 11.97
C ALA A 82 4.79 -6.98 12.83
N ALA A 83 6.03 -7.45 13.08
CA ALA A 83 6.30 -8.60 13.93
C ALA A 83 7.53 -8.37 14.81
N ASP A 84 7.46 -8.75 16.09
CA ASP A 84 8.58 -8.60 17.03
C ASP A 84 9.50 -9.83 16.97
N VAL A 85 10.61 -9.69 16.25
CA VAL A 85 11.56 -10.78 16.00
C VAL A 85 12.49 -10.98 17.20
N ASN A 86 12.80 -9.90 17.91
CA ASN A 86 13.80 -9.91 18.98
C ASN A 86 13.23 -9.97 20.41
N GLY A 87 11.91 -9.81 20.56
CA GLY A 87 11.15 -9.91 21.82
C GLY A 87 11.21 -8.65 22.69
N ASP A 88 11.48 -7.47 22.13
CA ASP A 88 11.54 -6.20 22.88
C ASP A 88 10.20 -5.48 23.00
N GLY A 89 9.16 -6.00 22.35
CA GLY A 89 7.80 -5.46 22.32
C GLY A 89 7.60 -4.34 21.29
N ILE A 90 8.57 -4.09 20.42
CA ILE A 90 8.48 -3.19 19.27
C ILE A 90 8.49 -4.03 18.00
N PHE A 91 7.74 -3.62 16.98
CA PHE A 91 7.75 -4.31 15.70
C PHE A 91 9.10 -4.16 15.00
N ASP A 92 9.60 -5.25 14.44
CA ASP A 92 10.80 -5.33 13.63
C ASP A 92 10.43 -5.47 12.15
N PHE A 93 11.41 -5.38 11.26
CA PHE A 93 11.18 -5.53 9.83
C PHE A 93 12.31 -6.25 9.11
N ALA A 94 11.99 -6.92 8.01
CA ALA A 94 12.90 -7.66 7.16
C ALA A 94 12.92 -7.10 5.73
N VAL A 95 14.09 -7.20 5.10
CA VAL A 95 14.35 -6.70 3.75
C VAL A 95 15.06 -7.76 2.92
N GLY A 96 14.47 -8.11 1.78
CA GLY A 96 15.03 -9.00 0.77
C GLY A 96 16.12 -8.33 -0.08
N ALA A 97 17.13 -9.12 -0.47
CA ALA A 97 18.18 -8.73 -1.41
C ALA A 97 18.58 -9.95 -2.28
N PRO A 98 17.72 -10.37 -3.23
CA PRO A 98 17.85 -11.66 -3.91
C PRO A 98 19.10 -11.78 -4.79
N GLN A 99 19.66 -10.67 -5.28
CA GLN A 99 20.88 -10.68 -6.10
C GLN A 99 22.17 -10.50 -5.28
N HIS A 100 22.06 -10.29 -3.97
CA HIS A 100 23.23 -10.19 -3.10
C HIS A 100 24.08 -11.47 -3.21
N SER A 101 25.41 -11.30 -3.23
CA SER A 101 26.37 -12.39 -3.38
C SER A 101 27.19 -12.61 -2.09
N PRO A 102 26.56 -13.05 -0.98
CA PRO A 102 27.20 -13.17 0.32
C PRO A 102 28.35 -14.19 0.27
N GLY A 103 29.50 -13.83 0.86
CA GLY A 103 30.67 -14.71 0.88
C GLY A 103 31.24 -15.08 -0.49
N GLY A 104 30.81 -14.39 -1.56
CA GLY A 104 31.19 -14.68 -2.94
C GLY A 104 30.32 -15.72 -3.65
N LEU A 105 29.25 -16.22 -3.01
CA LEU A 105 28.26 -17.09 -3.66
C LEU A 105 27.38 -16.21 -4.55
N LEU A 106 27.55 -16.33 -5.86
CA LEU A 106 26.84 -15.49 -6.83
C LEU A 106 25.33 -15.66 -6.71
N ALA A 107 24.59 -14.54 -6.61
CA ALA A 107 23.13 -14.49 -6.53
C ALA A 107 22.52 -15.53 -5.57
N ALA A 108 23.22 -15.80 -4.46
CA ALA A 108 22.66 -16.64 -3.40
C ALA A 108 21.51 -15.93 -2.69
N GLY A 109 21.52 -14.59 -2.72
CA GLY A 109 20.53 -13.75 -2.06
C GLY A 109 20.78 -13.61 -0.56
N SER A 110 20.12 -12.65 0.05
CA SER A 110 20.15 -12.42 1.50
C SER A 110 18.86 -11.80 1.98
N VAL A 111 18.58 -11.98 3.26
CA VAL A 111 17.56 -11.24 4.00
C VAL A 111 18.22 -10.56 5.19
N PHE A 112 17.85 -9.30 5.42
CA PHE A 112 18.33 -8.48 6.52
C PHE A 112 17.16 -8.14 7.43
N VAL A 113 17.27 -8.44 8.72
CA VAL A 113 16.24 -8.15 9.72
C VAL A 113 16.76 -7.03 10.61
N TYR A 114 15.97 -5.98 10.78
CA TYR A 114 16.31 -4.77 11.51
C TYR A 114 15.33 -4.53 12.65
N SER A 115 15.84 -3.97 13.75
CA SER A 115 15.01 -3.55 14.85
C SER A 115 14.23 -2.29 14.49
N GLY A 116 12.92 -2.29 14.73
CA GLY A 116 12.11 -1.07 14.55
C GLY A 116 12.41 0.01 15.58
N LEU A 117 12.96 -0.35 16.74
CA LEU A 117 13.28 0.59 17.80
C LEU A 117 14.40 1.57 17.41
N ASP A 118 15.49 1.07 16.83
CA ASP A 118 16.70 1.87 16.57
C ASP A 118 17.34 1.63 15.20
N GLY A 119 16.73 0.79 14.35
CA GLY A 119 17.24 0.45 13.03
C GLY A 119 18.49 -0.43 13.05
N SER A 120 18.87 -0.99 14.20
CA SER A 120 20.03 -1.88 14.27
C SER A 120 19.75 -3.23 13.60
N LEU A 121 20.77 -3.80 12.98
CA LEU A 121 20.66 -5.13 12.34
C LEU A 121 20.57 -6.22 13.41
N ILE A 122 19.48 -6.98 13.39
CA ILE A 122 19.25 -8.17 14.23
C ILE A 122 19.88 -9.39 13.55
N TRP A 123 19.45 -9.69 12.32
CA TRP A 123 19.91 -10.85 11.56
C TRP A 123 20.35 -10.49 10.16
N HIS A 124 21.45 -11.11 9.72
CA HIS A 124 21.80 -11.24 8.30
C HIS A 124 21.74 -12.71 7.92
N LEU A 125 20.71 -13.07 7.17
CA LEU A 125 20.48 -14.41 6.67
C LEU A 125 21.04 -14.49 5.25
N ALA A 126 22.04 -15.34 5.04
CA ALA A 126 22.69 -15.50 3.75
C ALA A 126 22.24 -16.79 3.06
N GLY A 127 21.95 -16.71 1.75
CA GLY A 127 21.59 -17.87 0.96
C GLY A 127 22.69 -18.95 1.00
N PRO A 128 22.35 -20.22 1.24
CA PRO A 128 23.36 -21.28 1.42
C PRO A 128 24.07 -21.72 0.12
N PHE A 129 23.51 -21.40 -1.06
CA PHE A 129 24.00 -21.85 -2.36
C PHE A 129 23.90 -20.75 -3.41
N GLU A 130 24.70 -20.84 -4.47
CA GLU A 130 24.66 -19.91 -5.61
C GLU A 130 23.32 -20.00 -6.37
N ASP A 131 22.90 -18.89 -6.96
CA ASP A 131 21.76 -18.73 -7.87
C ASP A 131 20.39 -19.19 -7.30
N ILE A 132 20.23 -19.24 -5.97
CA ILE A 132 18.92 -19.54 -5.36
C ILE A 132 18.04 -18.29 -5.21
N GLY A 133 18.65 -17.10 -5.17
CA GLY A 133 17.93 -15.84 -5.04
C GLY A 133 17.13 -15.69 -3.76
N MET A 134 17.68 -16.09 -2.60
CA MET A 134 16.96 -16.00 -1.32
C MET A 134 16.65 -14.55 -0.94
N GLY A 135 15.43 -14.30 -0.45
CA GLY A 135 14.92 -12.95 -0.22
C GLY A 135 14.30 -12.34 -1.46
N TRP A 136 13.87 -13.18 -2.41
CA TRP A 136 13.01 -12.76 -3.52
C TRP A 136 11.65 -12.29 -3.01
N ASP A 137 11.17 -12.97 -1.98
CA ASP A 137 10.02 -12.59 -1.19
C ASP A 137 10.27 -12.98 0.28
N VAL A 138 9.65 -12.29 1.24
CA VAL A 138 9.88 -12.44 2.68
C VAL A 138 8.60 -12.17 3.45
N ASP A 139 8.34 -12.93 4.51
CA ASP A 139 7.34 -12.57 5.51
C ASP A 139 7.72 -12.99 6.95
N LEU A 140 7.01 -12.47 7.96
CA LEU A 140 7.30 -12.63 9.38
C LEU A 140 6.08 -13.13 10.17
N ALA A 141 6.22 -14.23 10.91
CA ALA A 141 5.23 -14.69 11.89
C ALA A 141 5.86 -15.68 12.88
N ASP A 142 5.26 -15.92 14.04
CA ASP A 142 5.74 -16.92 15.02
C ASP A 142 5.37 -18.35 14.58
N PHE A 143 5.99 -18.83 13.50
CA PHE A 143 5.70 -20.14 12.89
C PHE A 143 5.94 -21.29 13.87
N ASN A 144 6.93 -21.19 14.75
CA ASN A 144 7.28 -22.29 15.66
C ASN A 144 6.58 -22.22 17.04
N GLY A 145 5.89 -21.12 17.35
CA GLY A 145 5.14 -20.90 18.59
C GLY A 145 6.02 -20.66 19.82
N ASP A 146 7.23 -20.12 19.66
CA ASP A 146 8.13 -19.80 20.77
C ASP A 146 7.95 -18.38 21.34
N GLY A 147 7.05 -17.59 20.74
CA GLY A 147 6.72 -16.23 21.13
C GLY A 147 7.61 -15.16 20.49
N PHE A 148 8.47 -15.52 19.53
CA PHE A 148 9.27 -14.61 18.72
C PHE A 148 8.85 -14.76 17.26
N ALA A 149 8.73 -13.66 16.52
CA ALA A 149 8.43 -13.76 15.11
C ALA A 149 9.57 -14.41 14.34
N ASP A 150 9.28 -15.49 13.63
CA ASP A 150 10.20 -16.19 12.73
C ASP A 150 10.17 -15.56 11.32
N ILE A 151 11.15 -15.91 10.50
CA ILE A 151 11.34 -15.34 9.17
C ILE A 151 11.11 -16.41 8.11
N LEU A 152 10.15 -16.17 7.22
CA LEU A 152 9.92 -16.94 6.00
C LEU A 152 10.63 -16.25 4.83
N THR A 153 11.41 -17.00 4.05
CA THR A 153 12.12 -16.44 2.88
C THR A 153 11.89 -17.29 1.64
N GLY A 154 11.43 -16.66 0.58
CA GLY A 154 11.35 -17.21 -0.77
C GLY A 154 12.72 -17.24 -1.48
N ALA A 155 12.98 -18.32 -2.21
CA ALA A 155 14.19 -18.53 -2.99
C ALA A 155 13.86 -19.31 -4.28
N PRO A 156 13.31 -18.66 -5.31
CA PRO A 156 12.73 -19.34 -6.47
C PRO A 156 13.79 -20.05 -7.35
N GLY A 157 15.06 -19.69 -7.21
CA GLY A 157 16.11 -20.14 -8.13
C GLY A 157 15.88 -19.57 -9.54
N PRO A 158 16.04 -18.25 -9.74
CA PRO A 158 15.53 -17.51 -10.91
C PRO A 158 16.12 -17.95 -12.27
N THR A 159 17.16 -18.78 -12.26
CA THR A 159 17.74 -19.39 -13.46
C THR A 159 17.05 -20.70 -13.89
N GLY A 160 15.84 -20.96 -13.39
CA GLY A 160 15.02 -22.15 -13.70
C GLY A 160 15.23 -23.33 -12.76
N GLY A 161 15.62 -23.03 -11.52
CA GLY A 161 15.73 -24.00 -10.42
C GLY A 161 14.36 -24.51 -9.95
N ALA A 162 14.37 -25.54 -9.10
CA ALA A 162 13.15 -26.03 -8.48
C ALA A 162 12.55 -25.01 -7.50
N GLY A 163 13.39 -24.13 -6.95
CA GLY A 163 13.04 -23.19 -5.88
C GLY A 163 12.91 -23.87 -4.51
N ALA A 164 12.85 -23.05 -3.47
CA ALA A 164 12.59 -23.44 -2.09
C ALA A 164 12.05 -22.25 -1.28
N ALA A 165 11.44 -22.55 -0.14
CA ALA A 165 11.28 -21.57 0.94
C ALA A 165 12.05 -22.04 2.18
N TYR A 166 12.55 -21.10 2.97
CA TYR A 166 13.29 -21.36 4.20
C TYR A 166 12.62 -20.64 5.36
N VAL A 167 12.49 -21.34 6.49
CA VAL A 167 11.94 -20.77 7.73
C VAL A 167 13.07 -20.68 8.76
N TRP A 168 13.29 -19.49 9.30
CA TRP A 168 14.38 -19.17 10.21
C TRP A 168 13.82 -18.70 11.55
N SER A 169 14.41 -19.18 12.64
CA SER A 169 14.00 -18.78 13.98
C SER A 169 14.32 -17.31 14.23
N GLY A 170 13.33 -16.52 14.63
CA GLY A 170 13.54 -15.12 15.03
C GLY A 170 14.40 -14.97 16.27
N GLN A 171 14.17 -15.85 17.24
CA GLN A 171 14.92 -15.87 18.49
C GLN A 171 16.42 -16.15 18.30
N SER A 172 16.78 -17.00 17.34
CA SER A 172 18.14 -17.57 17.26
C SER A 172 18.87 -17.37 15.93
N GLY A 173 18.17 -16.94 14.88
CA GLY A 173 18.66 -16.86 13.51
C GLY A 173 18.97 -18.23 12.89
N ALA A 174 18.59 -19.32 13.56
CA ALA A 174 18.84 -20.68 13.08
C ALA A 174 17.78 -21.11 12.06
N LEU A 175 18.20 -21.81 11.01
CA LEU A 175 17.26 -22.45 10.09
C LEU A 175 16.43 -23.51 10.84
N LEU A 176 15.11 -23.35 10.84
CA LEU A 176 14.17 -24.30 11.42
C LEU A 176 13.95 -25.46 10.45
N TYR A 177 13.51 -25.15 9.22
CA TYR A 177 13.34 -26.13 8.15
C TYR A 177 13.31 -25.48 6.77
N THR A 178 13.35 -26.32 5.74
CA THR A 178 13.29 -25.94 4.32
C THR A 178 12.13 -26.67 3.67
N VAL A 179 11.32 -25.92 2.92
CA VAL A 179 10.18 -26.46 2.18
C VAL A 179 10.50 -26.48 0.69
N THR A 180 10.17 -27.59 0.04
CA THR A 180 10.37 -27.79 -1.40
C THR A 180 9.21 -28.57 -2.00
N SER A 181 8.75 -28.19 -3.19
CA SER A 181 7.76 -28.96 -3.95
C SER A 181 8.42 -29.74 -5.09
N ALA A 182 8.27 -31.06 -5.06
CA ALA A 182 8.87 -31.95 -6.06
C ALA A 182 8.26 -31.73 -7.45
N GLY A 183 9.10 -31.38 -8.43
CA GLY A 183 8.68 -31.18 -9.82
C GLY A 183 8.17 -29.76 -10.11
N SER A 184 8.13 -28.89 -9.10
CA SER A 184 7.87 -27.46 -9.28
C SER A 184 9.10 -26.72 -9.81
N ARG A 185 8.86 -25.50 -10.29
CA ARG A 185 9.85 -24.52 -10.70
C ARG A 185 9.46 -23.18 -10.12
N PHE A 186 10.44 -22.34 -9.80
CA PHE A 186 10.21 -21.04 -9.16
C PHE A 186 9.44 -21.16 -7.83
N PHE A 187 9.56 -22.29 -7.13
CA PHE A 187 8.90 -22.45 -5.83
C PHE A 187 9.51 -21.49 -4.80
N GLY A 188 8.67 -20.70 -4.13
CA GLY A 188 9.15 -19.59 -3.28
C GLY A 188 9.39 -18.30 -4.05
N GLU A 189 8.73 -18.12 -5.20
CA GLU A 189 8.66 -16.84 -5.92
C GLU A 189 7.80 -15.83 -5.18
N SER A 190 6.69 -16.27 -4.61
CA SER A 190 5.88 -15.52 -3.65
C SER A 190 5.64 -16.34 -2.40
N VAL A 191 5.61 -15.69 -1.25
CA VAL A 191 5.35 -16.26 0.07
C VAL A 191 4.48 -15.30 0.88
N ASP A 192 3.65 -15.83 1.77
CA ASP A 192 2.89 -14.99 2.70
C ASP A 192 2.58 -15.81 3.96
N ALA A 193 2.73 -15.22 5.14
CA ALA A 193 2.22 -15.79 6.37
C ALA A 193 0.71 -15.61 6.40
N VAL A 194 0.03 -16.61 6.95
CA VAL A 194 -1.41 -16.59 7.12
C VAL A 194 -1.76 -17.06 8.51
N GLY A 195 -3.00 -16.85 8.91
CA GLY A 195 -3.53 -17.43 10.15
C GLY A 195 -3.35 -18.95 10.25
N ASP A 196 -3.69 -19.50 11.42
CA ASP A 196 -3.66 -20.94 11.67
C ASP A 196 -4.76 -21.65 10.87
N LEU A 197 -4.43 -22.12 9.66
CA LEU A 197 -5.36 -22.77 8.74
C LEU A 197 -5.75 -24.17 9.22
N ASN A 198 -4.84 -24.82 9.96
CA ASN A 198 -4.99 -26.23 10.33
C ASN A 198 -5.42 -26.46 11.81
N GLY A 199 -5.42 -25.40 12.62
CA GLY A 199 -5.83 -25.41 14.02
C GLY A 199 -4.77 -25.94 14.99
N ASP A 200 -3.48 -25.88 14.65
CA ASP A 200 -2.39 -26.36 15.51
C ASP A 200 -1.88 -25.32 16.52
N GLY A 201 -2.34 -24.07 16.41
CA GLY A 201 -2.02 -22.96 17.30
C GLY A 201 -0.82 -22.12 16.85
N THR A 202 -0.26 -22.37 15.67
CA THR A 202 0.77 -21.54 15.04
C THR A 202 0.26 -20.98 13.70
N PRO A 203 0.69 -19.77 13.29
CA PRO A 203 0.44 -19.26 11.94
C PRO A 203 0.99 -20.22 10.87
N ASP A 204 0.28 -20.33 9.76
CA ASP A 204 0.69 -21.13 8.61
C ASP A 204 1.25 -20.21 7.51
N PHE A 205 1.65 -20.75 6.36
CA PHE A 205 2.15 -19.92 5.26
C PHE A 205 1.86 -20.48 3.87
N LEU A 206 1.83 -19.58 2.90
CA LEU A 206 1.61 -19.84 1.48
C LEU A 206 2.93 -19.78 0.71
N ILE A 207 3.02 -20.56 -0.36
CA ILE A 207 4.12 -20.50 -1.31
C ILE A 207 3.60 -20.63 -2.75
N GLY A 208 3.91 -19.64 -3.58
CA GLY A 208 3.66 -19.61 -5.02
C GLY A 208 4.80 -20.20 -5.87
N ALA A 209 4.45 -20.67 -7.07
CA ALA A 209 5.39 -21.21 -8.05
C ALA A 209 4.83 -21.14 -9.48
N SER A 210 4.76 -19.93 -10.05
CA SER A 210 4.05 -19.61 -11.30
C SER A 210 4.57 -20.38 -12.54
N ASP A 211 5.86 -20.72 -12.58
CA ASP A 211 6.52 -21.41 -13.71
C ASP A 211 6.38 -22.95 -13.65
N THR A 212 5.57 -23.47 -12.72
CA THR A 212 5.43 -24.92 -12.58
C THR A 212 4.76 -25.56 -13.81
N PHE A 213 5.40 -26.60 -14.35
CA PHE A 213 4.89 -27.40 -15.46
C PHE A 213 4.02 -28.54 -14.95
N LEU A 214 2.73 -28.54 -15.29
CA LEU A 214 1.78 -29.55 -14.81
C LEU A 214 1.20 -30.38 -15.96
N GLY A 215 1.48 -31.69 -15.97
CA GLY A 215 0.78 -32.63 -16.85
C GLY A 215 0.84 -32.33 -18.36
N GLY A 216 1.79 -31.52 -18.84
CA GLY A 216 1.83 -31.06 -20.24
C GLY A 216 1.65 -29.55 -20.42
N LEU A 217 1.24 -28.83 -19.38
CA LEU A 217 0.92 -27.41 -19.38
C LEU A 217 2.13 -26.62 -18.88
N SER A 218 2.75 -25.85 -19.78
CA SER A 218 3.81 -24.91 -19.41
C SER A 218 3.24 -23.70 -18.68
N TYR A 219 3.95 -23.19 -17.66
CA TYR A 219 3.53 -22.01 -16.90
C TYR A 219 2.10 -22.15 -16.37
N ALA A 220 1.71 -23.36 -15.95
CA ALA A 220 0.42 -23.57 -15.34
C ALA A 220 0.41 -22.99 -13.93
N GLY A 221 1.50 -23.23 -13.20
CA GLY A 221 1.70 -22.70 -11.86
C GLY A 221 1.01 -23.52 -10.77
N ILE A 222 1.48 -23.35 -9.54
CA ILE A 222 0.86 -23.89 -8.32
C ILE A 222 0.94 -22.86 -7.20
N ALA A 223 0.10 -23.05 -6.19
CA ALA A 223 0.31 -22.49 -4.87
C ALA A 223 0.06 -23.58 -3.82
N GLU A 224 0.75 -23.50 -2.70
CA GLU A 224 0.66 -24.48 -1.61
C GLU A 224 0.64 -23.79 -0.25
N ALA A 225 -0.11 -24.37 0.69
CA ALA A 225 -0.13 -23.94 2.08
C ALA A 225 0.58 -24.98 2.97
N TYR A 226 1.35 -24.51 3.94
CA TYR A 226 2.17 -25.34 4.82
C TYR A 226 1.99 -24.93 6.28
N SER A 227 2.09 -25.92 7.17
CA SER A 227 2.03 -25.70 8.61
C SER A 227 3.27 -24.97 9.11
N GLY A 228 3.08 -23.89 9.89
CA GLY A 228 4.18 -23.17 10.54
C GLY A 228 4.95 -24.06 11.54
N SER A 229 4.24 -24.93 12.25
CA SER A 229 4.85 -25.71 13.34
C SER A 229 5.86 -26.75 12.86
N ASP A 230 5.66 -27.36 11.69
CA ASP A 230 6.48 -28.48 11.22
C ASP A 230 6.79 -28.51 9.70
N GLY A 231 6.29 -27.54 8.93
CA GLY A 231 6.48 -27.46 7.49
C GLY A 231 5.76 -28.56 6.70
N SER A 232 4.72 -29.19 7.27
CA SER A 232 3.89 -30.17 6.56
C SER A 232 2.91 -29.49 5.60
N LEU A 233 2.68 -30.12 4.44
CA LEU A 233 1.73 -29.60 3.44
C LEU A 233 0.28 -29.72 3.94
N ILE A 234 -0.45 -28.60 3.91
CA ILE A 234 -1.86 -28.51 4.26
C ILE A 234 -2.71 -28.60 2.97
N TYR A 235 -2.48 -27.67 2.04
CA TYR A 235 -3.23 -27.55 0.79
C TYR A 235 -2.30 -27.41 -0.41
N ARG A 236 -2.79 -27.85 -1.57
CA ARG A 236 -2.14 -27.64 -2.87
C ARG A 236 -3.19 -27.30 -3.91
N TRP A 237 -2.99 -26.18 -4.57
CA TRP A 237 -3.81 -25.71 -5.68
C TRP A 237 -2.98 -25.66 -6.96
N GLU A 238 -3.62 -26.03 -8.07
CA GLU A 238 -2.96 -26.21 -9.36
C GLU A 238 -3.65 -25.38 -10.43
N GLY A 239 -2.85 -24.68 -11.24
CA GLY A 239 -3.33 -24.02 -12.44
C GLY A 239 -3.85 -25.03 -13.46
N ASN A 240 -4.91 -24.66 -14.18
CA ASN A 240 -5.63 -25.57 -15.07
C ASN A 240 -5.30 -25.38 -16.56
N ASN A 241 -4.67 -24.26 -16.94
CA ASN A 241 -4.27 -23.99 -18.30
C ASN A 241 -2.79 -23.67 -18.40
N ALA A 242 -2.25 -23.74 -19.61
CA ALA A 242 -0.88 -23.30 -19.87
C ALA A 242 -0.84 -21.76 -19.90
N PHE A 243 0.23 -21.17 -19.37
CA PHE A 243 0.43 -19.72 -19.28
C PHE A 243 -0.55 -18.97 -18.37
N ASP A 244 -1.18 -19.67 -17.42
CA ASP A 244 -1.99 -19.04 -16.37
C ASP A 244 -1.11 -18.29 -15.37
N ASN A 245 0.14 -18.75 -15.16
CA ASN A 245 1.01 -18.24 -14.11
C ASN A 245 0.32 -18.30 -12.72
N PHE A 246 -0.39 -19.40 -12.43
CA PHE A 246 -1.11 -19.54 -11.15
C PHE A 246 -0.12 -19.55 -9.96
N GLY A 247 -0.38 -18.72 -8.95
CA GLY A 247 0.55 -18.57 -7.82
C GLY A 247 1.73 -17.66 -8.13
N ASP A 248 1.54 -16.69 -9.03
CA ASP A 248 2.47 -15.55 -9.22
C ASP A 248 2.53 -14.72 -7.94
N SER A 249 1.36 -14.34 -7.43
CA SER A 249 1.15 -13.77 -6.10
C SER A 249 0.26 -14.69 -5.25
N VAL A 250 0.50 -14.70 -3.94
CA VAL A 250 -0.31 -15.38 -2.93
C VAL A 250 -0.53 -14.40 -1.78
N SER A 251 -1.69 -14.44 -1.12
CA SER A 251 -1.92 -13.62 0.06
C SER A 251 -3.03 -14.16 0.97
N GLY A 252 -2.89 -13.99 2.28
CA GLY A 252 -3.97 -13.98 3.26
C GLY A 252 -4.84 -12.73 3.11
N LEU A 253 -6.16 -12.92 2.99
CA LEU A 253 -7.10 -11.84 2.69
C LEU A 253 -7.98 -11.47 3.89
N GLY A 254 -7.66 -11.98 5.09
CA GLY A 254 -8.58 -12.00 6.22
C GLY A 254 -9.79 -12.93 6.00
N ASP A 255 -10.70 -12.96 6.98
CA ASP A 255 -11.90 -13.82 6.97
C ASP A 255 -13.03 -13.19 6.14
N LEU A 256 -13.11 -13.52 4.85
CA LEU A 256 -14.11 -12.98 3.92
C LEU A 256 -15.47 -13.68 4.10
N ASN A 257 -15.47 -14.91 4.60
CA ASN A 257 -16.65 -15.77 4.68
C ASN A 257 -17.32 -15.80 6.08
N GLY A 258 -16.64 -15.26 7.10
CA GLY A 258 -17.12 -15.07 8.45
C GLY A 258 -17.02 -16.32 9.35
N ASP A 259 -16.12 -17.26 9.05
CA ASP A 259 -15.95 -18.50 9.83
C ASP A 259 -14.85 -18.42 10.90
N GLY A 260 -14.11 -17.31 10.94
CA GLY A 260 -13.05 -17.01 11.88
C GLY A 260 -11.67 -17.52 11.47
N ILE A 261 -11.54 -18.11 10.28
CA ILE A 261 -10.25 -18.48 9.68
C ILE A 261 -10.02 -17.57 8.47
N GLU A 262 -8.78 -17.14 8.30
CA GLU A 262 -8.40 -16.29 7.18
C GLU A 262 -8.54 -17.03 5.84
N ASP A 263 -9.11 -16.34 4.84
CA ASP A 263 -9.26 -16.83 3.48
C ASP A 263 -8.03 -16.48 2.62
N ILE A 264 -7.87 -17.22 1.52
CA ILE A 264 -6.64 -17.23 0.72
C ILE A 264 -6.91 -16.69 -0.68
N GLY A 265 -6.07 -15.79 -1.14
CA GLY A 265 -6.02 -15.28 -2.49
C GLY A 265 -4.83 -15.80 -3.28
N ILE A 266 -5.05 -16.15 -4.55
CA ILE A 266 -4.00 -16.58 -5.48
C ILE A 266 -4.14 -15.84 -6.81
N GLY A 267 -3.08 -15.14 -7.22
CA GLY A 267 -2.97 -14.44 -8.49
C GLY A 267 -2.82 -15.38 -9.69
N ILE A 268 -3.47 -14.99 -10.78
CA ILE A 268 -3.45 -15.69 -12.08
C ILE A 268 -3.31 -14.65 -13.21
N PRO A 269 -2.21 -13.88 -13.27
CA PRO A 269 -2.07 -12.76 -14.20
C PRO A 269 -2.07 -13.18 -15.68
N GLY A 270 -1.83 -14.46 -15.95
CA GLY A 270 -1.89 -15.04 -17.29
C GLY A 270 -3.29 -15.46 -17.75
N TYR A 271 -4.30 -15.41 -16.87
CA TYR A 271 -5.66 -15.87 -17.16
C TYR A 271 -6.26 -15.16 -18.40
N ASP A 272 -6.86 -15.95 -19.29
CA ASP A 272 -7.48 -15.50 -20.55
C ASP A 272 -8.96 -15.89 -20.56
N ALA A 273 -9.79 -15.03 -19.98
CA ALA A 273 -11.22 -15.25 -19.82
C ALA A 273 -11.99 -14.98 -21.11
N VAL A 274 -11.61 -13.92 -21.82
CA VAL A 274 -12.32 -13.35 -22.98
C VAL A 274 -11.36 -12.81 -24.06
N ILE A 275 -10.25 -12.18 -23.68
CA ILE A 275 -9.26 -11.46 -24.50
C ILE A 275 -7.84 -11.57 -23.89
N ASP A 276 -6.85 -11.96 -24.71
CA ASP A 276 -5.44 -12.16 -24.36
C ASP A 276 -4.96 -11.52 -23.02
N ARG A 277 -4.86 -12.36 -21.96
CA ARG A 277 -4.29 -12.06 -20.62
C ARG A 277 -4.98 -10.93 -19.84
N GLU A 278 -6.27 -11.06 -19.54
CA GLU A 278 -6.90 -10.15 -18.56
C GLU A 278 -6.36 -10.34 -17.14
N GLY A 279 -5.96 -11.57 -16.80
CA GLY A 279 -5.61 -11.92 -15.43
C GLY A 279 -6.85 -12.17 -14.56
N ALA A 280 -6.65 -12.84 -13.44
CA ALA A 280 -7.68 -13.17 -12.46
C ALA A 280 -7.07 -13.37 -11.07
N VAL A 281 -7.93 -13.42 -10.07
CA VAL A 281 -7.60 -13.87 -8.71
C VAL A 281 -8.55 -15.02 -8.35
N ALA A 282 -8.02 -16.08 -7.76
CA ALA A 282 -8.78 -17.19 -7.20
C ALA A 282 -8.78 -17.13 -5.67
N LEU A 283 -9.97 -17.19 -5.08
CA LEU A 283 -10.21 -17.19 -3.65
C LEU A 283 -10.53 -18.59 -3.14
N TYR A 284 -9.93 -18.95 -2.03
CA TYR A 284 -10.10 -20.23 -1.35
C TYR A 284 -10.40 -20.02 0.12
N ASP A 285 -11.29 -20.85 0.63
CA ASP A 285 -11.61 -20.92 2.06
C ASP A 285 -10.41 -21.48 2.82
N GLY A 286 -9.85 -20.74 3.76
CA GLY A 286 -8.69 -21.17 4.53
C GLY A 286 -8.95 -22.38 5.42
N ALA A 287 -10.18 -22.53 5.93
CA ALA A 287 -10.55 -23.63 6.81
C ALA A 287 -10.62 -24.98 6.09
N SER A 288 -10.91 -24.98 4.78
CA SER A 288 -11.16 -26.20 4.02
C SER A 288 -10.33 -26.37 2.76
N GLY A 289 -9.66 -25.31 2.30
CA GLY A 289 -8.94 -25.23 1.03
C GLY A 289 -9.85 -25.29 -0.20
N ASN A 290 -11.18 -25.21 -0.03
CA ASN A 290 -12.13 -25.26 -1.13
C ASN A 290 -12.23 -23.90 -1.84
N PRO A 291 -12.48 -23.87 -3.16
CA PRO A 291 -12.66 -22.62 -3.87
C PRO A 291 -13.92 -21.90 -3.40
N ILE A 292 -13.79 -20.61 -3.07
CA ILE A 292 -14.91 -19.69 -2.87
C ILE A 292 -15.37 -19.19 -4.24
N VAL A 293 -14.47 -18.53 -4.96
CA VAL A 293 -14.74 -17.93 -6.28
C VAL A 293 -13.42 -17.63 -7.00
N ALA A 294 -13.44 -17.63 -8.34
CA ALA A 294 -12.39 -16.98 -9.13
C ALA A 294 -13.01 -15.81 -9.88
N PHE A 295 -12.36 -14.66 -9.86
CA PHE A 295 -12.89 -13.42 -10.41
C PHE A 295 -11.84 -12.62 -11.17
N TYR A 296 -12.30 -11.71 -12.01
CA TYR A 296 -11.50 -10.80 -12.80
C TYR A 296 -12.29 -9.52 -13.04
N VAL A 297 -11.60 -8.41 -13.30
CA VAL A 297 -12.24 -7.14 -13.64
C VAL A 297 -12.05 -6.86 -15.13
N ALA A 298 -13.15 -6.88 -15.88
CA ALA A 298 -13.12 -6.79 -17.33
C ALA A 298 -12.93 -5.34 -17.83
N TYR A 299 -11.69 -4.85 -17.85
CA TYR A 299 -11.34 -3.51 -18.35
C TYR A 299 -10.65 -3.49 -19.73
N GLY A 300 -10.12 -4.62 -20.20
CA GLY A 300 -9.41 -4.69 -21.49
C GLY A 300 -8.43 -5.88 -21.54
N PRO A 301 -7.74 -6.08 -22.68
CA PRO A 301 -6.71 -7.12 -22.77
C PRO A 301 -5.43 -6.67 -22.05
N PHE A 302 -4.55 -7.63 -21.75
CA PHE A 302 -3.22 -7.39 -21.16
C PHE A 302 -3.25 -6.53 -19.88
N GLN A 303 -4.12 -6.87 -18.94
CA GLN A 303 -4.15 -6.17 -17.64
C GLN A 303 -3.20 -6.83 -16.64
N GLN A 304 -3.02 -8.16 -16.73
CA GLN A 304 -2.34 -8.96 -15.70
C GLN A 304 -2.95 -8.72 -14.31
N PHE A 305 -4.28 -8.65 -14.22
CA PHE A 305 -4.97 -8.56 -12.94
C PHE A 305 -4.57 -9.75 -12.06
N GLY A 306 -4.17 -9.46 -10.81
CA GLY A 306 -3.60 -10.45 -9.90
C GLY A 306 -2.07 -10.60 -10.01
N ALA A 307 -1.38 -9.62 -10.60
CA ALA A 307 0.09 -9.56 -10.59
C ALA A 307 0.64 -9.37 -9.17
N SER A 308 0.02 -8.47 -8.40
CA SER A 308 0.23 -8.32 -6.95
C SER A 308 -1.12 -8.38 -6.22
N LEU A 309 -1.08 -8.82 -4.97
CA LEU A 309 -2.26 -9.15 -4.17
C LEU A 309 -1.96 -8.93 -2.69
N SER A 310 -2.88 -8.32 -1.96
CA SER A 310 -2.80 -8.18 -0.51
C SER A 310 -4.19 -8.06 0.10
N GLY A 311 -4.36 -8.52 1.34
CA GLY A 311 -5.47 -8.06 2.19
C GLY A 311 -5.34 -6.55 2.46
N ALA A 312 -6.47 -5.83 2.50
CA ALA A 312 -6.53 -4.39 2.75
C ALA A 312 -6.92 -4.03 4.18
N GLY A 313 -7.37 -5.00 4.97
CA GLY A 313 -8.24 -4.74 6.12
C GLY A 313 -9.64 -4.30 5.68
N ASP A 314 -10.48 -3.86 6.61
CA ASP A 314 -11.85 -3.40 6.31
C ASP A 314 -11.82 -1.92 5.88
N VAL A 315 -11.67 -1.67 4.58
CA VAL A 315 -11.51 -0.33 4.01
C VAL A 315 -12.82 0.43 4.03
N ASN A 316 -13.95 -0.26 3.83
CA ASN A 316 -15.28 0.37 3.78
C ASN A 316 -16.03 0.37 5.14
N ALA A 317 -15.43 -0.21 6.18
CA ALA A 317 -15.98 -0.37 7.54
C ALA A 317 -17.30 -1.17 7.59
N ASP A 318 -17.46 -2.20 6.74
CA ASP A 318 -18.63 -3.08 6.72
C ASP A 318 -18.52 -4.33 7.62
N GLY A 319 -17.35 -4.56 8.20
CA GLY A 319 -17.00 -5.68 9.06
C GLY A 319 -16.37 -6.87 8.34
N THR A 320 -16.17 -6.78 7.02
CA THR A 320 -15.48 -7.78 6.19
C THR A 320 -14.16 -7.18 5.70
N PRO A 321 -13.04 -7.90 5.77
CA PRO A 321 -11.80 -7.45 5.14
C PRO A 321 -11.95 -7.29 3.63
N ASP A 322 -11.28 -6.31 3.04
CA ASP A 322 -11.27 -5.99 1.62
C ASP A 322 -9.96 -6.44 0.96
N ILE A 323 -9.92 -6.40 -0.38
CA ILE A 323 -8.85 -7.00 -1.19
C ILE A 323 -8.17 -5.93 -2.05
N LEU A 324 -6.85 -5.87 -2.03
CA LEU A 324 -6.03 -5.08 -2.95
C LEU A 324 -5.52 -5.94 -4.10
N VAL A 325 -5.64 -5.45 -5.34
CA VAL A 325 -5.14 -6.18 -6.52
C VAL A 325 -4.42 -5.26 -7.48
N GLY A 326 -3.21 -5.64 -7.88
CA GLY A 326 -2.42 -4.98 -8.91
C GLY A 326 -2.61 -5.56 -10.31
N ALA A 327 -2.44 -4.68 -11.30
CA ALA A 327 -2.51 -4.94 -12.73
C ALA A 327 -1.46 -4.06 -13.46
N ASN A 328 -0.19 -4.29 -13.13
CA ASN A 328 0.95 -3.40 -13.44
C ASN A 328 1.20 -3.12 -14.93
N VAL A 329 0.78 -3.99 -15.85
CA VAL A 329 0.92 -3.75 -17.31
C VAL A 329 -0.35 -3.25 -18.00
N ALA A 330 -1.42 -3.01 -17.23
CA ALA A 330 -2.69 -2.52 -17.75
C ALA A 330 -2.51 -1.21 -18.54
N SER A 331 -3.21 -1.11 -19.67
CA SER A 331 -3.18 0.11 -20.49
C SER A 331 -4.33 1.07 -20.16
N ALA A 332 -4.05 2.37 -20.03
CA ALA A 332 -5.04 3.41 -19.69
C ALA A 332 -5.89 3.84 -20.90
N VAL A 333 -5.27 3.92 -22.07
CA VAL A 333 -5.95 4.06 -23.37
C VAL A 333 -5.59 2.86 -24.24
N SER A 334 -6.39 2.54 -25.26
CA SER A 334 -6.32 1.28 -26.07
C SER A 334 -5.02 1.01 -26.87
N SER A 335 -3.87 1.50 -26.41
CA SER A 335 -2.50 1.27 -26.89
C SER A 335 -1.64 0.92 -25.68
N PHE A 336 -0.75 -0.07 -25.80
CA PHE A 336 0.26 -0.51 -24.82
C PHE A 336 1.07 0.65 -24.22
N ASP A 337 0.45 1.41 -23.34
CA ASP A 337 1.01 2.58 -22.69
C ASP A 337 1.59 2.21 -21.32
N TYR A 338 1.30 1.00 -20.81
CA TYR A 338 1.80 0.46 -19.55
C TYR A 338 1.57 1.43 -18.39
N ALA A 339 0.40 2.05 -18.34
CA ALA A 339 0.05 2.89 -17.20
C ALA A 339 0.01 2.10 -15.88
N GLY A 340 -0.42 0.85 -15.95
CA GLY A 340 -0.75 0.06 -14.78
C GLY A 340 -2.07 0.48 -14.14
N ARG A 341 -2.62 -0.40 -13.32
CA ARG A 341 -3.86 -0.20 -12.56
C ARG A 341 -3.77 -0.92 -11.23
N ALA A 342 -4.40 -0.35 -10.22
CA ALA A 342 -4.58 -0.99 -8.93
C ALA A 342 -6.03 -0.84 -8.47
N TYR A 343 -6.50 -1.80 -7.69
CA TYR A 343 -7.90 -1.93 -7.29
C TYR A 343 -8.02 -2.21 -5.80
N VAL A 344 -9.07 -1.65 -5.19
CA VAL A 344 -9.62 -2.10 -3.91
C VAL A 344 -10.98 -2.73 -4.20
N LEU A 345 -11.17 -3.97 -3.76
CA LEU A 345 -12.42 -4.71 -3.93
C LEU A 345 -13.04 -5.03 -2.57
N ASP A 346 -14.35 -4.85 -2.49
CA ASP A 346 -15.16 -5.20 -1.34
C ASP A 346 -15.08 -6.72 -1.08
N GLY A 347 -14.64 -7.15 0.09
CA GLY A 347 -14.49 -8.58 0.38
C GLY A 347 -15.81 -9.35 0.45
N SER A 348 -16.90 -8.67 0.81
CA SER A 348 -18.22 -9.30 0.99
C SER A 348 -18.91 -9.62 -0.35
N ASN A 349 -18.57 -8.89 -1.41
CA ASN A 349 -19.31 -8.94 -2.68
C ASN A 349 -18.48 -8.72 -3.95
N LEU A 350 -17.18 -8.44 -3.82
CA LEU A 350 -16.21 -8.22 -4.89
C LEU A 350 -16.51 -7.03 -5.81
N ASN A 351 -17.32 -6.08 -5.36
CA ASN A 351 -17.48 -4.81 -6.08
C ASN A 351 -16.18 -4.00 -5.95
N VAL A 352 -15.81 -3.31 -7.02
CA VAL A 352 -14.72 -2.34 -6.97
C VAL A 352 -15.15 -1.16 -6.09
N LEU A 353 -14.45 -0.96 -4.98
CA LEU A 353 -14.59 0.21 -4.11
C LEU A 353 -13.82 1.39 -4.70
N TYR A 354 -12.55 1.14 -5.04
CA TYR A 354 -11.64 2.12 -5.60
C TYR A 354 -10.83 1.50 -6.73
N ASP A 355 -10.51 2.31 -7.75
CA ASP A 355 -9.56 1.95 -8.79
C ASP A 355 -8.71 3.16 -9.18
N ALA A 356 -7.41 2.93 -9.32
CA ALA A 356 -6.43 3.93 -9.71
C ALA A 356 -5.75 3.52 -11.02
N VAL A 357 -5.41 4.50 -11.84
CA VAL A 357 -4.70 4.28 -13.12
C VAL A 357 -3.47 5.18 -13.11
N GLY A 358 -2.30 4.61 -13.36
CA GLY A 358 -1.07 5.40 -13.47
C GLY A 358 -1.04 6.27 -14.72
N ASP A 359 -0.05 7.14 -14.82
CA ASP A 359 0.26 7.78 -16.10
C ASP A 359 0.93 6.76 -17.04
N PRO A 360 0.82 6.93 -18.37
CA PRO A 360 1.48 6.08 -19.36
C PRO A 360 2.95 5.77 -19.04
N GLY A 361 3.20 4.53 -18.63
CA GLY A 361 4.51 3.94 -18.39
C GLY A 361 4.91 3.82 -16.93
N ASP A 362 4.05 4.25 -16.00
CA ASP A 362 4.29 4.21 -14.55
C ASP A 362 4.33 2.79 -13.97
N TRP A 363 3.58 1.86 -14.58
CA TRP A 363 3.39 0.50 -14.07
C TRP A 363 2.73 0.48 -12.67
N LEU A 364 1.73 1.33 -12.45
CA LEU A 364 0.96 1.35 -11.19
C LEU A 364 0.36 -0.03 -10.87
N GLY A 365 0.41 -0.42 -9.60
CA GLY A 365 -0.05 -1.74 -9.14
C GLY A 365 1.01 -2.81 -9.35
N ASP A 366 2.29 -2.42 -9.44
CA ASP A 366 3.41 -3.35 -9.34
C ASP A 366 3.45 -3.97 -7.94
N ALA A 367 3.33 -3.12 -6.91
CA ALA A 367 3.04 -3.52 -5.54
C ALA A 367 1.74 -2.88 -5.06
N VAL A 368 1.04 -3.58 -4.16
CA VAL A 368 -0.12 -3.10 -3.41
C VAL A 368 0.05 -3.51 -1.97
N GLY A 369 -0.37 -2.69 -1.01
CA GLY A 369 -0.22 -3.05 0.40
C GLY A 369 -1.16 -2.28 1.33
N PRO A 370 -1.42 -2.83 2.52
CA PRO A 370 -2.25 -2.19 3.53
C PRO A 370 -1.45 -1.06 4.21
N ALA A 371 -2.17 -0.05 4.70
CA ALA A 371 -1.57 1.00 5.54
C ALA A 371 -2.16 1.05 6.96
N GLY A 372 -3.26 0.33 7.22
CA GLY A 372 -4.05 0.54 8.43
C GLY A 372 -4.75 1.90 8.42
N ASP A 373 -5.41 2.29 9.51
CA ASP A 373 -6.05 3.61 9.62
C ASP A 373 -5.01 4.68 10.01
N VAL A 374 -4.21 5.16 9.04
CA VAL A 374 -3.08 6.08 9.32
C VAL A 374 -3.53 7.47 9.75
N ASN A 375 -4.78 7.83 9.43
CA ASN A 375 -5.31 9.17 9.68
C ASN A 375 -6.32 9.20 10.84
N GLY A 376 -6.59 8.04 11.45
CA GLY A 376 -7.43 7.85 12.62
C GLY A 376 -8.92 8.14 12.35
N ASP A 377 -9.39 8.04 11.11
CA ASP A 377 -10.78 8.31 10.75
C ASP A 377 -11.70 7.09 10.84
N GLY A 378 -11.16 5.93 11.22
CA GLY A 378 -11.89 4.68 11.42
C GLY A 378 -12.03 3.81 10.18
N PHE A 379 -11.38 4.16 9.06
CA PHE A 379 -11.35 3.37 7.84
C PHE A 379 -9.90 2.92 7.58
N ALA A 380 -9.70 1.67 7.16
CA ALA A 380 -8.37 1.21 6.79
C ALA A 380 -7.91 1.91 5.49
N ASP A 381 -6.71 2.48 5.50
CA ASP A 381 -6.07 3.14 4.37
C ASP A 381 -5.20 2.14 3.59
N PHE A 382 -4.83 2.49 2.35
CA PHE A 382 -4.15 1.58 1.43
C PHE A 382 -3.12 2.27 0.54
N LEU A 383 -2.15 1.49 0.05
CA LEU A 383 -1.00 1.95 -0.73
C LEU A 383 -0.97 1.30 -2.11
N PHE A 384 -0.61 2.08 -3.13
CA PHE A 384 -0.30 1.58 -4.47
C PHE A 384 1.10 2.03 -4.89
N GLY A 385 1.91 1.06 -5.34
CA GLY A 385 3.25 1.28 -5.85
C GLY A 385 3.29 1.29 -7.37
N ALA A 386 4.09 2.20 -7.93
CA ALA A 386 4.38 2.31 -9.34
C ALA A 386 5.89 2.23 -9.55
N TYR A 387 6.32 1.22 -10.31
CA TYR A 387 7.74 0.95 -10.57
C TYR A 387 8.43 2.13 -11.27
N GLN A 388 7.72 2.89 -12.11
CA GLN A 388 8.24 4.08 -12.78
C GLN A 388 7.43 5.33 -12.44
N SER A 389 8.10 6.48 -12.53
CA SER A 389 7.45 7.79 -12.60
C SER A 389 7.73 8.36 -14.00
N ILE A 390 6.69 8.68 -14.77
CA ILE A 390 6.84 9.37 -16.06
C ILE A 390 6.19 10.75 -16.00
N HIS A 391 6.92 11.73 -15.47
CA HIS A 391 6.50 13.12 -15.55
C HIS A 391 6.82 13.75 -16.92
N SER A 392 5.79 14.23 -17.61
CA SER A 392 5.92 15.07 -18.83
C SER A 392 6.63 14.43 -20.03
N GLY A 393 6.62 13.09 -20.13
CA GLY A 393 7.09 12.34 -21.30
C GLY A 393 8.57 11.96 -21.27
N THR A 394 9.22 12.04 -20.10
CA THR A 394 10.52 11.42 -19.82
C THR A 394 10.36 10.55 -18.59
N SER A 395 10.62 9.24 -18.70
CA SER A 395 10.82 8.39 -17.52
C SER A 395 12.08 8.89 -16.83
N ASP A 396 11.96 9.35 -15.60
CA ASP A 396 13.14 9.52 -14.73
C ASP A 396 13.39 8.26 -13.90
N GLY A 397 12.46 7.29 -13.90
CA GLY A 397 12.64 6.00 -13.25
C GLY A 397 12.59 6.09 -11.73
N ASN A 398 12.11 7.21 -11.15
CA ASN A 398 12.12 7.40 -9.70
C ASN A 398 11.25 6.37 -8.97
N GLY A 399 10.17 5.89 -9.63
CA GLY A 399 9.07 5.19 -8.97
C GLY A 399 8.32 6.10 -8.00
N TYR A 400 7.11 5.69 -7.62
CA TYR A 400 6.38 6.33 -6.53
C TYR A 400 5.47 5.35 -5.80
N ILE A 401 5.08 5.73 -4.58
CA ILE A 401 4.07 5.07 -3.77
C ILE A 401 3.05 6.11 -3.33
N ASP A 402 1.78 5.85 -3.56
CA ASP A 402 0.67 6.70 -3.14
C ASP A 402 -0.13 6.05 -2.03
N LEU A 403 -0.39 6.82 -0.97
CA LEU A 403 -1.24 6.46 0.16
C LEU A 403 -2.61 7.12 0.02
N TYR A 404 -3.66 6.31 0.07
CA TYR A 404 -5.03 6.72 -0.13
C TYR A 404 -5.90 6.47 1.10
N SER A 405 -6.84 7.38 1.34
CA SER A 405 -7.83 7.24 2.40
C SER A 405 -8.84 6.15 2.08
N GLY A 406 -9.10 5.26 3.03
CA GLY A 406 -10.15 4.24 2.94
C GLY A 406 -11.56 4.81 2.90
N PHE A 407 -11.76 6.00 3.47
CA PHE A 407 -13.09 6.63 3.54
C PHE A 407 -13.62 7.08 2.18
N ASP A 408 -12.79 7.74 1.38
CA ASP A 408 -13.22 8.35 0.11
C ASP A 408 -12.26 8.19 -1.06
N GLY A 409 -11.15 7.47 -0.87
CA GLY A 409 -10.13 7.24 -1.90
C GLY A 409 -9.30 8.49 -2.22
N SER A 410 -9.33 9.53 -1.38
CA SER A 410 -8.49 10.71 -1.56
C SER A 410 -7.02 10.41 -1.25
N LEU A 411 -6.12 11.08 -1.97
CA LEU A 411 -4.68 10.95 -1.74
C LEU A 411 -4.29 11.65 -0.43
N ILE A 412 -3.76 10.87 0.52
CA ILE A 412 -3.20 11.34 1.80
C ILE A 412 -1.76 11.79 1.59
N GLN A 413 -0.94 10.95 0.95
CA GLN A 413 0.49 11.19 0.81
C GLN A 413 1.04 10.57 -0.47
N HIS A 414 1.93 11.30 -1.15
CA HIS A 414 2.70 10.85 -2.30
C HIS A 414 4.16 10.72 -1.87
N PHE A 415 4.75 9.54 -2.07
CA PHE A 415 6.17 9.27 -1.86
C PHE A 415 6.84 9.06 -3.21
N GLU A 416 7.94 9.74 -3.46
CA GLU A 416 8.72 9.62 -4.69
C GLU A 416 10.15 9.20 -4.36
N GLY A 417 10.81 8.49 -5.29
CA GLY A 417 12.25 8.24 -5.22
C GLY A 417 13.05 9.53 -5.05
N ASP A 418 14.16 9.48 -4.31
CA ASP A 418 14.97 10.66 -4.02
C ASP A 418 15.79 11.14 -5.24
N ALA A 419 16.01 10.23 -6.19
CA ALA A 419 16.77 10.43 -7.41
C ALA A 419 16.21 9.63 -8.59
N SER A 420 16.69 9.98 -9.78
CA SER A 420 16.44 9.23 -11.02
C SER A 420 16.83 7.76 -10.90
N GLU A 421 15.95 6.89 -11.38
CA GLU A 421 16.09 5.43 -11.46
C GLU A 421 16.12 4.73 -10.09
N ASP A 422 15.61 5.39 -9.04
CA ASP A 422 15.47 4.80 -7.70
C ASP A 422 14.44 3.66 -7.65
N HIS A 423 13.42 3.69 -8.53
CA HIS A 423 12.29 2.75 -8.53
C HIS A 423 11.71 2.50 -7.13
N LEU A 424 11.29 3.56 -6.43
CA LEU A 424 10.53 3.44 -5.19
C LEU A 424 9.14 2.88 -5.50
N HIS A 425 8.87 1.63 -5.14
CA HIS A 425 7.58 1.00 -5.47
C HIS A 425 7.16 -0.10 -4.50
N GLU A 426 8.12 -0.82 -3.91
CA GLU A 426 7.83 -1.92 -3.01
C GLU A 426 7.27 -1.42 -1.67
N ILE A 427 6.22 -2.08 -1.18
CA ILE A 427 5.44 -1.67 -0.01
C ILE A 427 5.48 -2.76 1.05
N GLY A 428 5.77 -2.38 2.29
CA GLY A 428 5.55 -3.23 3.46
C GLY A 428 4.88 -2.45 4.59
N TYR A 429 4.27 -3.17 5.52
CA TYR A 429 3.64 -2.59 6.71
C TYR A 429 4.57 -2.78 7.92
N ALA A 430 5.06 -1.68 8.52
CA ALA A 430 6.01 -1.78 9.64
C ALA A 430 5.30 -2.02 10.97
N GLY A 431 4.01 -1.67 11.07
CA GLY A 431 3.31 -1.51 12.35
C GLY A 431 3.75 -0.24 13.08
N ASP A 432 3.30 -0.05 14.32
CA ASP A 432 3.70 1.08 15.17
C ASP A 432 5.07 0.80 15.81
N ILE A 433 6.15 1.27 15.19
CA ILE A 433 7.52 1.00 15.66
C ILE A 433 7.99 2.02 16.71
N ASN A 434 7.36 3.20 16.74
CA ASN A 434 7.75 4.28 17.64
C ASN A 434 6.86 4.39 18.89
N GLY A 435 5.80 3.59 18.96
CA GLY A 435 4.85 3.51 20.07
C GLY A 435 3.93 4.72 20.17
N ASP A 436 3.67 5.44 19.07
CA ASP A 436 2.78 6.61 19.05
C ASP A 436 1.31 6.26 18.78
N GLY A 437 1.01 4.97 18.62
CA GLY A 437 -0.31 4.41 18.38
C GLY A 437 -0.72 4.42 16.91
N GLU A 438 0.09 4.99 16.02
CA GLU A 438 -0.16 5.03 14.58
C GLU A 438 0.78 4.08 13.84
N PRO A 439 0.34 3.48 12.72
CA PRO A 439 1.21 2.60 11.96
C PRO A 439 2.28 3.36 11.17
N ASP A 440 3.49 2.81 11.14
CA ASP A 440 4.57 3.19 10.23
C ASP A 440 4.58 2.28 8.98
N LEU A 441 5.13 2.79 7.89
CA LEU A 441 5.18 2.15 6.57
C LEU A 441 6.62 1.84 6.15
N LEU A 442 6.83 0.74 5.45
CA LEU A 442 8.10 0.37 4.82
C LEU A 442 8.02 0.64 3.31
N LEU A 443 9.00 1.37 2.77
CA LEU A 443 9.05 1.73 1.35
C LEU A 443 10.40 1.33 0.75
N GLY A 444 10.38 0.52 -0.31
CA GLY A 444 11.56 -0.06 -0.96
C GLY A 444 11.88 0.58 -2.30
N ALA A 445 13.16 0.90 -2.51
CA ALA A 445 13.68 1.51 -3.72
C ALA A 445 14.82 0.66 -4.32
N GLU A 446 14.51 -0.01 -5.42
CA GLU A 446 15.41 -0.90 -6.14
C GLU A 446 16.14 -0.15 -7.27
N ASN A 447 17.20 0.58 -6.90
CA ASN A 447 18.04 1.29 -7.85
C ASN A 447 19.11 0.38 -8.51
N PHE A 448 19.33 0.50 -9.82
CA PHE A 448 20.36 -0.24 -10.56
C PHE A 448 21.66 0.57 -10.84
N GLY A 449 21.64 1.87 -10.60
CA GLY A 449 22.71 2.84 -10.86
C GLY A 449 23.46 3.31 -9.61
N ASP A 450 22.79 3.38 -8.46
CA ASP A 450 23.35 3.75 -7.15
C ASP A 450 22.98 2.70 -6.07
N LEU A 451 23.27 2.96 -4.79
CA LEU A 451 22.91 2.04 -3.71
C LEU A 451 21.39 2.05 -3.47
N GLU A 452 20.78 0.87 -3.53
CA GLU A 452 19.38 0.63 -3.17
C GLU A 452 19.10 1.02 -1.72
N TYR A 453 17.85 1.33 -1.39
CA TYR A 453 17.49 1.70 -0.03
C TYR A 453 16.07 1.30 0.38
N VAL A 454 15.86 1.25 1.69
CA VAL A 454 14.55 1.13 2.32
C VAL A 454 14.36 2.30 3.28
N ARG A 455 13.16 2.88 3.29
CA ARG A 455 12.74 3.91 4.25
C ARG A 455 11.65 3.33 5.14
N VAL A 456 11.70 3.71 6.42
CA VAL A 456 10.59 3.52 7.34
C VAL A 456 10.02 4.90 7.62
N VAL A 457 8.74 5.09 7.30
CA VAL A 457 8.08 6.40 7.39
C VAL A 457 6.87 6.33 8.32
N GLY A 458 6.67 7.37 9.13
CA GLY A 458 5.57 7.45 10.08
C GLY A 458 4.94 8.82 10.14
N LEU A 459 3.73 8.89 10.70
CA LEU A 459 2.97 10.12 10.84
C LEU A 459 3.07 10.67 12.28
N ASP A 460 3.78 11.78 12.46
CA ASP A 460 3.74 12.52 13.72
C ASP A 460 2.44 13.31 13.84
N ALA A 461 1.49 12.79 14.63
CA ALA A 461 0.18 13.39 14.85
C ALA A 461 0.25 14.84 15.36
N PHE A 462 -0.71 15.70 14.98
CA PHE A 462 -0.81 17.05 15.55
C PHE A 462 -1.38 17.10 16.98
N LEU A 463 -1.93 15.98 17.49
CA LEU A 463 -2.57 15.88 18.81
C LEU A 463 -1.97 14.71 19.59
N TYR A 464 -1.43 15.04 20.77
CA TYR A 464 -0.94 14.09 21.75
C TYR A 464 -1.73 14.20 23.05
N LEU A 465 -2.13 13.05 23.59
CA LEU A 465 -2.76 12.96 24.90
C LEU A 465 -1.77 12.38 25.90
N SER A 466 -1.64 13.01 27.07
CA SER A 466 -0.77 12.49 28.12
C SER A 466 -1.26 11.15 28.72
N SER A 467 -2.51 10.77 28.45
CA SER A 467 -3.11 9.49 28.78
C SER A 467 -4.40 9.32 27.97
N ASP A 468 -4.67 8.09 27.59
CA ASP A 468 -5.93 7.59 27.04
C ASP A 468 -7.02 7.39 28.12
N GLN A 469 -6.74 7.71 29.39
CA GLN A 469 -7.65 7.47 30.51
C GLN A 469 -7.89 8.74 31.33
N LEU A 470 -9.16 9.09 31.55
CA LEU A 470 -9.57 10.20 32.39
C LEU A 470 -10.37 9.73 33.60
N SER A 471 -9.86 10.00 34.80
CA SER A 471 -10.55 9.63 36.04
C SER A 471 -11.84 10.40 36.23
N SER A 472 -12.85 9.71 36.75
CA SER A 472 -14.17 10.25 37.02
C SER A 472 -14.26 11.07 38.32
N SER A 473 -13.18 11.19 39.09
CA SER A 473 -13.26 11.74 40.45
C SER A 473 -12.14 12.71 40.80
N SER A 474 -10.92 12.22 41.01
CA SER A 474 -9.77 13.04 41.44
C SER A 474 -8.45 12.50 40.89
N GLY A 475 -8.41 12.21 39.59
CA GLY A 475 -7.20 11.79 38.90
C GLY A 475 -6.36 12.97 38.43
N THR A 476 -5.17 12.65 37.91
CA THR A 476 -4.37 13.61 37.17
C THR A 476 -5.15 14.07 35.93
N PRO A 477 -5.24 15.38 35.65
CA PRO A 477 -5.81 15.85 34.41
C PRO A 477 -5.07 15.26 33.20
N VAL A 478 -5.80 14.99 32.12
CA VAL A 478 -5.19 14.60 30.85
C VAL A 478 -4.83 15.89 30.09
N LEU A 479 -3.56 16.03 29.74
CA LEU A 479 -3.07 17.10 28.89
C LEU A 479 -3.29 16.70 27.43
N ALA A 480 -3.76 17.65 26.64
CA ALA A 480 -3.84 17.54 25.20
C ALA A 480 -2.89 18.57 24.59
N ASP A 481 -1.71 18.11 24.24
CA ASP A 481 -0.67 18.93 23.63
C ASP A 481 -0.86 18.91 22.10
N LEU A 482 -0.77 20.09 21.50
CA LEU A 482 -0.99 20.31 20.08
C LEU A 482 0.31 20.77 19.45
N ASP A 483 0.72 20.13 18.37
CA ASP A 483 1.93 20.43 17.60
C ASP A 483 1.54 20.55 16.13
N PHE A 484 0.92 21.69 15.77
CA PHE A 484 0.63 21.98 14.37
C PHE A 484 1.87 22.59 13.71
N PRO A 485 2.04 22.48 12.38
CA PRO A 485 3.20 23.05 11.72
C PRO A 485 3.29 24.58 11.89
N ASP A 486 4.52 25.12 11.79
CA ASP A 486 4.82 26.57 11.85
C ASP A 486 3.90 27.44 10.94
N SER A 487 3.35 26.87 9.86
CA SER A 487 2.40 27.53 8.96
C SER A 487 1.06 27.89 9.62
N GLU A 488 0.74 27.26 10.75
CA GLU A 488 -0.43 27.52 11.59
C GLU A 488 -0.15 28.49 12.74
N ALA A 489 1.07 29.00 12.87
CA ALA A 489 1.45 29.94 13.93
C ALA A 489 0.47 31.13 14.04
N GLY A 490 -0.02 31.37 15.26
CA GLY A 490 -1.00 32.42 15.56
C GLY A 490 -2.44 32.14 15.11
N SER A 491 -2.72 30.99 14.49
CA SER A 491 -4.10 30.57 14.14
C SER A 491 -4.90 30.20 15.38
N ALA A 492 -6.23 30.22 15.26
CA ALA A 492 -7.09 29.71 16.32
C ALA A 492 -7.14 28.19 16.25
N TYR A 493 -7.34 27.52 17.39
CA TYR A 493 -7.58 26.08 17.43
C TYR A 493 -8.77 25.73 18.30
N ALA A 494 -9.35 24.55 18.07
CA ALA A 494 -10.25 23.89 19.01
C ALA A 494 -9.93 22.40 19.10
N VAL A 495 -10.00 21.89 20.33
CA VAL A 495 -10.12 20.46 20.61
C VAL A 495 -11.60 20.11 20.62
N LEU A 496 -12.00 19.19 19.76
CA LEU A 496 -13.37 18.73 19.53
C LEU A 496 -13.54 17.29 20.03
N LEU A 497 -14.78 16.95 20.39
CA LEU A 497 -15.12 15.63 20.91
C LEU A 497 -16.31 15.02 20.16
N SER A 498 -16.24 13.71 19.97
CA SER A 498 -17.39 12.85 19.66
C SER A 498 -17.53 11.77 20.73
N ALA A 499 -18.76 11.40 21.07
CA ALA A 499 -19.07 10.31 22.00
C ALA A 499 -19.43 9.01 21.27
N THR A 500 -19.38 8.98 19.94
CA THR A 500 -19.89 7.87 19.14
C THR A 500 -18.83 7.14 18.32
N GLY A 501 -17.77 7.80 17.88
CA GLY A 501 -16.73 7.16 17.07
C GLY A 501 -15.76 8.13 16.40
N THR A 502 -14.73 7.55 15.80
CA THR A 502 -14.01 8.09 14.63
C THR A 502 -14.95 8.06 13.41
N GLY A 503 -14.61 8.75 12.34
CA GLY A 503 -15.44 8.85 11.12
C GLY A 503 -15.37 10.26 10.58
N PRO A 504 -14.99 10.54 9.32
CA PRO A 504 -14.73 11.91 8.99
C PRO A 504 -16.04 12.69 8.80
N VAL A 505 -16.24 13.74 9.59
CA VAL A 505 -17.24 14.76 9.30
C VAL A 505 -16.57 15.89 8.53
N THR A 506 -17.16 16.29 7.41
CA THR A 506 -16.70 17.47 6.68
C THR A 506 -17.29 18.74 7.29
N VAL A 507 -16.45 19.58 7.88
CA VAL A 507 -16.82 20.90 8.41
C VAL A 507 -16.16 21.98 7.57
N ASN A 508 -16.96 22.73 6.82
CA ASN A 508 -16.48 23.82 5.96
C ASN A 508 -15.36 23.41 4.97
N GLY A 509 -15.38 22.15 4.50
CA GLY A 509 -14.40 21.62 3.56
C GLY A 509 -13.17 20.95 4.19
N LEU A 510 -13.07 20.96 5.53
CA LEU A 510 -12.07 20.20 6.28
C LEU A 510 -12.69 18.89 6.78
N GLN A 511 -12.07 17.75 6.51
CA GLN A 511 -12.42 16.48 7.15
C GLN A 511 -11.86 16.44 8.57
N ILE A 512 -12.70 16.08 9.52
CA ILE A 512 -12.33 15.92 10.94
C ILE A 512 -12.65 14.48 11.31
N PRO A 513 -11.70 13.69 11.84
CA PRO A 513 -11.87 12.25 12.11
C PRO A 513 -12.71 12.00 13.38
N LEU A 514 -13.95 12.48 13.36
CA LEU A 514 -14.92 12.40 14.45
C LEU A 514 -16.33 12.22 13.88
N THR A 515 -17.01 11.15 14.32
CA THR A 515 -18.41 10.94 13.94
C THR A 515 -19.27 12.10 14.42
N ALA A 516 -20.13 12.60 13.54
CA ALA A 516 -21.09 13.66 13.85
C ALA A 516 -22.15 13.21 14.87
N ASP A 517 -22.09 13.77 16.08
CA ASP A 517 -23.06 13.50 17.14
C ASP A 517 -23.55 14.79 17.84
N ASN A 518 -24.38 14.64 18.88
CA ASN A 518 -24.90 15.79 19.62
C ASN A 518 -23.82 16.57 20.37
N LEU A 519 -22.71 15.91 20.76
CA LEU A 519 -21.61 16.55 21.47
C LEU A 519 -20.82 17.42 20.50
N LEU A 520 -20.36 16.84 19.40
CA LEU A 520 -19.60 17.51 18.35
C LEU A 520 -20.37 18.69 17.76
N ASN A 521 -21.64 18.49 17.42
CA ASN A 521 -22.49 19.56 16.88
C ASN A 521 -22.64 20.75 17.84
N ARG A 522 -22.70 20.49 19.16
CA ARG A 522 -22.70 21.57 20.16
C ARG A 522 -21.36 22.27 20.21
N MET A 523 -20.25 21.53 20.15
CA MET A 523 -18.91 22.10 20.16
C MET A 523 -18.65 22.98 18.93
N LEU A 524 -19.03 22.52 17.74
CA LEU A 524 -18.97 23.30 16.50
C LEU A 524 -19.83 24.58 16.55
N SER A 525 -20.87 24.62 17.40
CA SER A 525 -21.67 25.84 17.64
C SER A 525 -21.05 26.82 18.66
N GLY A 526 -19.84 26.52 19.16
CA GLY A 526 -19.11 27.34 20.13
C GLY A 526 -19.34 27.00 21.60
N TRP A 527 -19.97 25.86 21.91
CA TRP A 527 -20.10 25.38 23.28
C TRP A 527 -18.88 24.57 23.70
N ALA A 528 -18.22 24.91 24.81
CA ALA A 528 -17.14 24.10 25.37
C ALA A 528 -17.66 23.24 26.55
N PRO A 529 -17.33 21.94 26.61
CA PRO A 529 -17.66 21.11 27.77
C PRO A 529 -16.88 21.59 29.00
N PHE A 530 -17.51 21.55 30.18
CA PHE A 530 -16.90 22.07 31.42
C PHE A 530 -15.63 21.33 31.85
N LEU A 531 -15.48 20.08 31.40
CA LEU A 531 -14.31 19.24 31.64
C LEU A 531 -13.10 19.67 30.80
N LEU A 532 -13.30 20.47 29.75
CA LEU A 532 -12.25 20.91 28.84
C LEU A 532 -11.95 22.39 29.06
N SER A 533 -10.68 22.68 29.34
CA SER A 533 -10.16 24.05 29.45
C SER A 533 -9.03 24.27 28.46
N GLY A 534 -8.78 25.52 28.06
CA GLY A 534 -7.77 25.85 27.05
C GLY A 534 -8.24 25.73 25.60
N SER A 535 -9.46 25.20 25.36
CA SER A 535 -10.08 25.10 24.04
C SER A 535 -11.43 25.86 24.00
N PRO A 536 -11.72 26.63 22.94
CA PRO A 536 -10.81 27.01 21.86
C PRO A 536 -9.68 27.94 22.34
N GLY A 537 -8.55 27.93 21.66
CA GLY A 537 -7.35 28.70 21.99
C GLY A 537 -6.68 29.31 20.76
N SER A 538 -5.43 29.77 20.92
CA SER A 538 -4.59 30.24 19.82
C SER A 538 -3.25 29.54 19.87
N LEU A 539 -2.76 29.11 18.70
CA LEU A 539 -1.45 28.49 18.55
C LEU A 539 -0.37 29.55 18.71
N ASP A 540 0.79 29.15 19.23
CA ASP A 540 1.90 30.06 19.47
C ASP A 540 2.71 30.34 18.19
N ALA A 541 3.95 30.82 18.33
CA ALA A 541 4.79 31.18 17.19
C ALA A 541 5.36 29.97 16.43
N PHE A 542 5.28 28.78 17.02
CA PHE A 542 5.76 27.51 16.47
C PHE A 542 4.61 26.59 16.06
N GLY A 543 3.36 27.05 16.21
CA GLY A 543 2.18 26.22 15.93
C GLY A 543 1.76 25.37 17.13
N ASP A 544 2.31 25.60 18.32
CA ASP A 544 2.00 24.81 19.52
C ASP A 544 0.75 25.32 20.24
N GLY A 545 0.01 24.39 20.84
CA GLY A 545 -1.16 24.67 21.67
C GLY A 545 -1.33 23.64 22.80
N ALA A 546 -2.22 23.92 23.74
CA ALA A 546 -2.50 22.99 24.83
C ALA A 546 -3.90 23.15 25.40
N ALA A 547 -4.60 22.03 25.56
CA ALA A 547 -5.85 21.94 26.30
C ALA A 547 -5.73 20.95 27.47
N VAL A 548 -6.65 21.04 28.43
CA VAL A 548 -6.64 20.18 29.62
C VAL A 548 -8.02 19.62 29.86
N PHE A 549 -8.09 18.29 29.95
CA PHE A 549 -9.24 17.51 30.38
C PHE A 549 -9.18 17.26 31.88
N HIS A 550 -10.17 17.77 32.60
CA HIS A 550 -10.26 17.69 34.05
C HIS A 550 -11.15 16.52 34.48
N SER A 551 -10.69 15.78 35.49
CA SER A 551 -11.55 14.84 36.21
C SER A 551 -12.68 15.58 36.91
N ASP A 552 -13.90 15.05 36.83
CA ASP A 552 -15.06 15.61 37.53
C ASP A 552 -16.04 14.50 37.93
N PRO A 553 -16.60 14.50 39.16
CA PRO A 553 -17.59 13.53 39.63
C PRO A 553 -18.79 13.28 38.70
N VAL A 554 -19.16 14.23 37.83
CA VAL A 554 -20.21 14.06 36.81
C VAL A 554 -19.84 12.97 35.79
N LEU A 555 -18.55 12.74 35.56
CA LEU A 555 -18.05 11.71 34.65
C LEU A 555 -18.33 10.29 35.15
N ALA A 556 -18.70 10.10 36.44
CA ALA A 556 -19.06 8.78 36.97
C ALA A 556 -20.27 8.14 36.22
N ALA A 557 -21.10 8.94 35.55
CA ALA A 557 -22.18 8.45 34.70
C ALA A 557 -21.71 7.86 33.35
N TYR A 558 -20.43 8.03 33.02
CA TYR A 558 -19.81 7.65 31.75
C TYR A 558 -18.69 6.62 31.92
N LEU A 559 -18.56 5.99 33.09
CA LEU A 559 -17.53 4.96 33.34
C LEU A 559 -17.56 3.86 32.26
N GLY A 560 -16.38 3.52 31.75
CA GLY A 560 -16.17 2.55 30.67
C GLY A 560 -16.61 3.04 29.28
N ARG A 561 -16.99 4.32 29.14
CA ARG A 561 -17.22 4.93 27.82
C ARG A 561 -15.95 5.60 27.33
N LYS A 562 -15.77 5.55 26.02
CA LYS A 562 -14.74 6.28 25.28
C LYS A 562 -15.32 7.56 24.68
N PHE A 563 -14.52 8.61 24.70
CA PHE A 563 -14.72 9.82 23.90
C PHE A 563 -13.59 9.91 22.89
N PHE A 564 -13.92 10.31 21.68
CA PHE A 564 -13.00 10.50 20.57
C PHE A 564 -12.68 11.98 20.48
N VAL A 565 -11.40 12.31 20.30
CA VAL A 565 -10.86 13.65 20.43
C VAL A 565 -10.03 13.97 19.20
N ALA A 566 -10.32 15.10 18.55
CA ALA A 566 -9.49 15.61 17.47
C ALA A 566 -9.26 17.12 17.66
N ALA A 567 -8.10 17.59 17.25
CA ALA A 567 -7.76 18.99 17.23
C ALA A 567 -7.89 19.54 15.81
N VAL A 568 -8.27 20.80 15.71
CA VAL A 568 -8.47 21.48 14.43
C VAL A 568 -8.00 22.92 14.54
N SER A 569 -7.29 23.39 13.52
CA SER A 569 -6.90 24.77 13.36
C SER A 569 -7.86 25.52 12.43
N PHE A 570 -8.08 26.81 12.69
CA PHE A 570 -9.01 27.65 11.94
C PHE A 570 -8.47 29.05 11.72
N ASP A 571 -8.94 29.67 10.63
CA ASP A 571 -8.76 31.11 10.43
C ASP A 571 -9.65 31.89 11.42
N ALA A 572 -9.01 32.68 12.28
CA ALA A 572 -9.66 33.43 13.36
C ALA A 572 -10.75 34.40 12.86
N GLY A 573 -10.73 34.79 11.58
CA GLY A 573 -11.71 35.68 10.96
C GLY A 573 -12.93 35.00 10.33
N SER A 574 -12.84 33.74 9.93
CA SER A 574 -13.87 33.06 9.12
C SER A 574 -14.36 31.72 9.70
N GLN A 575 -13.72 31.18 10.74
CA GLN A 575 -13.97 29.81 11.23
C GLN A 575 -13.87 28.75 10.12
N SER A 576 -13.11 29.04 9.06
CA SER A 576 -12.77 28.05 8.04
C SER A 576 -11.68 27.16 8.61
N GLY A 577 -11.93 25.85 8.61
CA GLY A 577 -10.93 24.85 9.01
C GLY A 577 -9.73 24.90 8.08
N ARG A 578 -8.53 24.69 8.65
CA ARG A 578 -7.27 24.68 7.92
C ARG A 578 -6.64 23.28 7.95
N LEU A 579 -6.30 22.79 9.14
CA LEU A 579 -5.79 21.44 9.37
C LEU A 579 -6.58 20.73 10.47
N SER A 580 -6.61 19.41 10.41
CA SER A 580 -7.14 18.51 11.43
C SER A 580 -6.05 17.53 11.86
N SER A 581 -5.99 17.24 13.16
CA SER A 581 -5.23 16.11 13.68
C SER A 581 -5.95 14.80 13.38
N ILE A 582 -5.27 13.68 13.65
CA ILE A 582 -5.90 12.38 13.80
C ILE A 582 -6.82 12.35 15.04
N SER A 583 -7.65 11.32 15.12
CA SER A 583 -8.47 11.07 16.31
C SER A 583 -7.68 10.35 17.39
N ARG A 584 -7.92 10.72 18.65
CA ARG A 584 -7.40 10.03 19.83
C ARG A 584 -8.54 9.66 20.76
N GLU A 585 -8.35 8.63 21.58
CA GLU A 585 -9.39 8.15 22.50
C GLU A 585 -9.10 8.54 23.95
N ILE A 586 -10.16 8.83 24.70
CA ILE A 586 -10.13 8.96 26.16
C ILE A 586 -11.23 8.08 26.77
N GLU A 587 -10.85 7.04 27.49
CA GLU A 587 -11.74 6.23 28.31
C GLU A 587 -11.97 6.86 29.69
N ILE A 588 -13.22 6.90 30.13
CA ILE A 588 -13.55 7.34 31.48
C ILE A 588 -13.40 6.18 32.47
N ILE A 589 -12.45 6.32 33.38
CA ILE A 589 -12.14 5.35 34.42
C ILE A 589 -12.57 5.85 35.82
N PRO A 590 -12.68 4.98 36.84
CA PRO A 590 -13.07 5.35 38.19
C PRO A 590 -12.30 6.55 38.82
#